data_AF-F4RK30-F1
#
_entry.id   AF-F4RK30-F1
#
_cell.length_a   1.000
_cell.length_b   1.000
_cell.length_c   1.000
_cell.angle_alpha   90.00
_cell.angle_beta   90.00
_cell.angle_gamma   90.00
#
_symmetry.space_group_name_H-M   'P 1'
#
loop_
_entity.id
_entity.type
_entity.pdbx_description
1 polymer ?
#
loop_
_entity_poly.entity_id
_entity_poly.type
_entity_poly.pdbx_seq_one_letter_code
_entity_poly.pdbx_strand_id
1 'polypeptide(L)'
;MNILRDFQHSNSITAFLVGDTPDYMFKFRDLETIIREQPWPKLKKIQITDQCNAFSCKDIQNLIDLCGEYGIQLDCDAIGYDDYSYDYCDCE
;
A
#
# COMPACT_ATOMS: atom_id res chain seq x y z
N MET A 1 -0.22 -17.32 -3.79
CA MET A 1 -0.02 -17.28 -2.33
C MET A 1 -0.99 -16.23 -1.83
N ASN A 2 -1.96 -16.58 -0.97
CA ASN A 2 -3.04 -15.67 -0.59
C ASN A 2 -2.65 -15.04 0.75
N ILE A 3 -2.08 -13.83 0.72
CA ILE A 3 -1.49 -13.18 1.90
C ILE A 3 -2.49 -13.12 3.06
N LEU A 4 -3.77 -12.96 2.74
CA LEU A 4 -4.87 -12.92 3.69
C LEU A 4 -4.98 -14.19 4.55
N ARG A 5 -4.55 -15.34 4.01
CA ARG A 5 -4.65 -16.63 4.71
C ARG A 5 -3.73 -16.71 5.92
N ASP A 6 -2.61 -16.00 5.91
CA ASP A 6 -1.66 -16.03 7.03
C ASP A 6 -2.01 -15.01 8.13
N PHE A 7 -2.91 -14.06 7.84
CA PHE A 7 -3.29 -12.98 8.77
C PHE A 7 -4.78 -12.96 9.15
N GLN A 8 -5.56 -13.94 8.71
CA GLN A 8 -7.02 -14.07 8.91
C GLN A 8 -7.47 -14.10 10.39
N HIS A 9 -6.57 -14.27 11.36
CA HIS A 9 -6.92 -14.33 12.79
C HIS A 9 -6.66 -13.04 13.55
N SER A 10 -6.03 -12.04 12.93
CA SER A 10 -5.55 -10.85 13.64
C SER A 10 -6.53 -9.68 13.51
N ASN A 11 -7.64 -9.74 14.25
CA ASN A 11 -8.69 -8.68 14.26
C ASN A 11 -8.26 -7.37 14.94
N SER A 12 -7.04 -7.31 15.48
CA SER A 12 -6.49 -6.17 16.21
C SER A 12 -5.47 -5.37 15.41
N ILE A 13 -5.18 -5.76 14.17
CA ILE A 13 -4.26 -4.99 13.32
C ILE A 13 -4.89 -3.62 13.03
N THR A 14 -4.16 -2.58 13.40
CA THR A 14 -4.57 -1.18 13.24
C THR A 14 -3.66 -0.42 12.28
N ALA A 15 -2.44 -0.89 12.08
CA ALA A 15 -1.47 -0.38 11.12
C ALA A 15 -0.83 -1.54 10.36
N PHE A 16 -0.64 -1.38 9.06
CA PHE A 16 0.01 -2.34 8.19
C PHE A 16 1.21 -1.69 7.50
N LEU A 17 2.41 -2.25 7.70
CA LEU A 17 3.64 -1.75 7.09
C LEU A 17 3.97 -2.61 5.87
N VAL A 18 4.19 -1.93 4.75
CA VAL A 18 4.55 -2.50 3.45
C VAL A 18 5.96 -2.04 3.13
N GLY A 19 6.89 -2.97 3.19
CA GLY A 19 8.27 -2.75 2.78
C GLY A 19 8.73 -3.80 1.80
N ASP A 20 9.93 -3.60 1.27
CA ASP A 20 10.57 -4.60 0.41
C ASP A 20 11.19 -5.67 1.31
N THR A 21 10.52 -6.82 1.38
CA THR A 21 11.07 -7.97 2.10
C THR A 21 11.72 -8.88 1.07
N PRO A 22 12.92 -9.44 1.35
CA PRO A 22 13.63 -10.29 0.39
C PRO A 22 12.81 -11.52 -0.03
N ASP A 23 11.84 -11.93 0.79
CA ASP A 23 10.98 -13.09 0.57
C ASP A 23 9.65 -12.75 -0.11
N TYR A 24 9.22 -11.48 -0.11
CA TYR A 24 7.95 -11.08 -0.68
C TYR A 24 7.87 -9.58 -1.03
N MET A 25 7.50 -9.31 -2.27
CA MET A 25 7.26 -7.97 -2.79
C MET A 25 5.76 -7.77 -3.00
N PHE A 26 5.16 -6.88 -2.20
CA PHE A 26 3.74 -6.53 -2.31
C PHE A 26 3.46 -5.83 -3.64
N LYS A 27 2.37 -6.23 -4.32
CA LYS A 27 1.88 -5.56 -5.51
C LYS A 27 0.65 -4.73 -5.20
N PHE A 28 0.33 -3.79 -6.09
CA PHE A 28 -0.89 -2.96 -6.00
C PHE A 28 -2.15 -3.79 -5.72
N ARG A 29 -2.33 -4.90 -6.45
CA ARG A 29 -3.51 -5.77 -6.29
C ARG A 29 -3.62 -6.41 -4.91
N ASP A 30 -2.51 -6.70 -4.25
CA ASP A 30 -2.51 -7.30 -2.92
C ASP A 30 -3.03 -6.27 -1.90
N LEU A 31 -2.56 -5.03 -1.98
CA LEU A 31 -3.04 -3.93 -1.15
C LEU A 31 -4.50 -3.55 -1.46
N GLU A 32 -4.88 -3.51 -2.74
CA GLU A 32 -6.26 -3.29 -3.14
C GLU A 32 -7.19 -4.33 -2.50
N THR A 33 -6.79 -5.61 -2.50
CA THR A 33 -7.58 -6.68 -1.90
C THR A 33 -7.69 -6.50 -0.39
N ILE A 34 -6.59 -6.15 0.30
CA ILE A 34 -6.62 -5.85 1.74
C ILE A 34 -7.58 -4.69 2.05
N ILE A 35 -7.54 -3.62 1.26
CA ILE A 35 -8.40 -2.45 1.50
C ILE A 35 -9.87 -2.78 1.19
N ARG A 36 -10.15 -3.51 0.10
CA ARG A 36 -11.55 -3.82 -0.28
C ARG A 36 -12.19 -4.88 0.60
N GLU A 37 -11.47 -5.95 0.91
CA GLU A 37 -12.00 -7.07 1.69
C GLU A 37 -12.03 -6.78 3.19
N GLN A 38 -11.30 -5.76 3.67
CA GLN A 38 -11.23 -5.37 5.07
C GLN A 38 -11.02 -6.58 6.01
N PRO A 39 -10.01 -7.44 5.76
CA PRO A 39 -9.72 -8.60 6.61
C PRO A 39 -9.39 -8.19 8.05
N TRP A 40 -8.97 -6.94 8.24
CA TRP A 40 -8.71 -6.33 9.53
C TRP A 40 -9.63 -5.12 9.72
N PRO A 41 -10.81 -5.28 10.35
CA PRO A 41 -11.82 -4.23 10.44
C PRO A 41 -11.40 -3.03 11.31
N LYS A 42 -10.26 -3.12 11.99
CA LYS A 42 -9.67 -2.05 12.79
C LYS A 42 -8.49 -1.37 12.09
N LEU A 43 -8.17 -1.77 10.85
CA LEU A 43 -7.10 -1.15 10.09
C LEU A 43 -7.45 0.31 9.84
N LYS A 44 -6.56 1.20 10.27
CA LYS A 44 -6.71 2.64 10.09
C LYS A 44 -5.55 3.25 9.32
N LYS A 45 -4.45 2.51 9.20
CA LYS A 45 -3.22 3.02 8.60
C LYS A 45 -2.54 1.95 7.75
N ILE A 46 -2.15 2.31 6.54
CA ILE A 46 -1.19 1.56 5.73
C ILE A 46 0.03 2.47 5.53
N GLN A 47 1.22 1.94 5.75
CA GLN A 47 2.47 2.66 5.55
C GLN A 47 3.32 1.93 4.52
N ILE A 48 3.64 2.60 3.41
CA ILE A 48 4.56 2.09 2.39
C ILE A 48 5.93 2.72 2.68
N THR A 49 6.90 1.90 3.04
CA THR A 49 8.26 2.36 3.39
C THR A 49 9.07 2.65 2.14
N ASP A 50 10.08 3.50 2.28
CA ASP A 50 11.08 3.87 1.27
C ASP A 50 11.75 2.72 0.52
N GLN A 51 11.84 1.55 1.15
CA GLN A 51 12.40 0.36 0.52
C GLN A 51 11.51 -0.22 -0.58
N CYS A 52 10.23 0.16 -0.66
CA CYS A 52 9.26 -0.47 -1.56
C CYS A 52 9.25 0.14 -2.97
N ASN A 53 10.12 -0.39 -3.85
CA ASN A 53 10.22 0.04 -5.26
C ASN A 53 9.14 -0.55 -6.19
N ALA A 54 8.11 -1.19 -5.64
CA ALA A 54 7.15 -1.98 -6.40
C ALA A 54 5.95 -1.19 -6.95
N PHE A 55 5.79 0.09 -6.56
CA PHE A 55 4.63 0.91 -6.87
C PHE A 55 5.01 2.10 -7.75
N SER A 56 4.26 2.31 -8.84
CA SER A 56 4.36 3.56 -9.62
C SER A 56 3.62 4.70 -8.92
N CYS A 57 3.90 5.95 -9.30
CA CYS A 57 3.15 7.13 -8.80
C CYS A 57 1.63 6.98 -9.00
N LYS A 58 1.23 6.40 -10.14
CA LYS A 58 -0.18 6.11 -10.43
C LYS A 58 -0.77 5.06 -9.48
N ASP A 59 0.00 4.03 -9.14
CA ASP A 59 -0.43 3.02 -8.18
C ASP A 59 -0.59 3.65 -6.78
N ILE A 60 0.35 4.50 -6.37
CA ILE A 60 0.25 5.23 -5.11
C ILE A 60 -0.99 6.12 -5.10
N GLN A 61 -1.24 6.90 -6.15
CA GLN A 61 -2.44 7.76 -6.22
C GLN A 61 -3.73 6.93 -6.12
N ASN A 62 -3.82 5.83 -6.87
CA ASN A 62 -4.97 4.93 -6.79
C ASN A 62 -5.15 4.33 -5.38
N LEU A 63 -4.05 4.03 -4.68
CA LEU A 63 -4.10 3.54 -3.30
C LEU A 63 -4.52 4.64 -2.32
N ILE A 64 -4.11 5.90 -2.53
CA ILE A 64 -4.55 7.04 -1.71
C ILE A 64 -6.07 7.18 -1.83
N ASP A 65 -6.59 7.20 -3.06
CA ASP A 65 -8.01 7.36 -3.33
C ASP A 65 -8.81 6.19 -2.71
N LEU A 66 -8.35 4.96 -2.94
CA LEU A 66 -8.98 3.77 -2.38
C LEU A 66 -8.92 3.74 -0.85
N CYS A 67 -7.81 4.12 -0.23
CA CYS A 67 -7.73 4.22 1.23
C CYS A 67 -8.69 5.29 1.77
N GLY A 68 -8.81 6.42 1.08
CA GLY A 68 -9.74 7.50 1.42
C GLY A 68 -11.20 7.06 1.45
N GLU A 69 -11.63 6.27 0.46
CA GLU A 69 -12.99 5.70 0.40
C GLU A 69 -13.33 4.83 1.64
N TYR A 70 -12.33 4.15 2.19
CA TYR A 70 -12.49 3.23 3.32
C TYR A 70 -12.08 3.84 4.67
N GLY A 71 -11.72 5.12 4.71
CA GLY A 71 -11.30 5.81 5.93
C GLY A 71 -9.97 5.32 6.49
N ILE A 72 -9.10 4.77 5.63
CA ILE A 72 -7.75 4.34 5.96
C ILE A 72 -6.78 5.47 5.59
N GLN A 73 -5.83 5.76 6.46
CA GLN A 73 -4.71 6.66 6.17
C GLN A 73 -3.62 5.90 5.42
N LEU A 74 -3.18 6.42 4.27
CA LEU A 74 -1.98 5.94 3.59
C LEU A 74 -0.82 6.89 3.83
N ASP A 75 0.24 6.41 4.46
CA ASP A 75 1.53 7.12 4.54
C ASP A 75 2.49 6.45 3.56
N CYS A 76 3.07 7.21 2.63
CA CYS A 76 4.04 6.69 1.67
C CYS A 76 5.36 7.44 1.86
N ASP A 77 6.33 6.77 2.47
CA ASP A 77 7.70 7.26 2.63
C ASP A 77 8.56 6.93 1.38
N ALA A 78 8.00 6.19 0.40
CA ALA A 78 8.67 5.76 -0.85
C ALA A 78 8.73 6.81 -1.95
N ILE A 79 8.19 8.00 -1.74
CA ILE A 79 8.30 9.09 -2.71
C ILE A 79 9.61 9.84 -2.45
N GLY A 80 10.73 9.20 -2.77
CA GLY A 80 12.04 9.81 -2.64
C GLY A 80 13.15 8.95 -3.22
N TYR A 81 13.67 9.40 -4.38
CA TYR A 81 14.94 9.03 -5.04
C TYR A 81 14.93 7.78 -5.94
N ASP A 82 14.68 7.95 -7.25
CA ASP A 82 15.80 8.03 -8.21
C ASP A 82 15.39 8.55 -9.61
N ASP A 83 16.34 9.21 -10.24
CA ASP A 83 16.29 10.13 -11.37
C ASP A 83 16.14 9.46 -12.75
N TYR A 84 15.09 8.66 -13.00
CA TYR A 84 14.83 8.12 -14.36
C TYR A 84 13.34 8.13 -14.76
N SER A 85 13.03 9.05 -15.69
CA SER A 85 11.76 9.29 -16.40
C SER A 85 10.62 9.93 -15.60
N TYR A 86 10.85 11.18 -15.19
CA TYR A 86 9.80 12.18 -15.21
C TYR A 86 9.30 12.38 -16.65
N ASP A 87 8.40 11.52 -17.11
CA ASP A 87 7.49 11.86 -18.20
C ASP A 87 6.09 12.04 -17.58
N TYR A 88 5.82 13.30 -17.24
CA TYR A 88 4.51 13.91 -16.96
C TYR A 88 3.60 13.23 -15.93
N CYS A 89 3.63 13.79 -14.71
CA CYS A 89 2.39 14.11 -14.01
C CYS A 89 2.38 15.62 -13.73
N ASP A 90 2.11 16.40 -14.79
CA ASP A 90 1.46 17.70 -14.63
C ASP A 90 0.07 17.41 -14.03
N CYS A 91 -0.10 17.72 -12.76
CA CYS A 91 -1.42 17.91 -12.18
C CYS A 91 -1.82 19.35 -12.48
N GLU A 92 -2.48 19.57 -13.63
CA GLU A 92 -3.38 20.72 -13.82
C GLU A 92 -4.70 20.51 -13.07
#